data_AF-A0A2G6GLD8-F1
#
_entry.id   AF-A0A2G6GLD8-F1
#
_cell.length_a   1.000
_cell.length_b   1.000
_cell.length_c   1.000
_cell.angle_alpha   90.00
_cell.angle_beta   90.00
_cell.angle_gamma   90.00
#
_symmetry.space_group_name_H-M   'P 1'
#
loop_
_entity.id
_entity.type
_entity.pdbx_description
1 polymer ?
#
loop_
_entity_poly.entity_id
_entity_poly.type
_entity_poly.pdbx_seq_one_letter_code
_entity_poly.pdbx_strand_id
1 'polypeptide(L)' 'IVNSKEVQILLKVTPRTANTFLALFLEKGILEEISGGERNKMYSFEEYFELFR' A
#
# COMPACT_ATOMS: atom_id res chain seq x y z
N ILE A 1 -8.01 -2.32 -0.47
CA ILE A 1 -7.33 -1.56 0.61
C ILE A 1 -6.22 -2.44 1.16
N VAL A 2 -4.99 -1.93 1.30
CA VAL A 2 -3.83 -2.68 1.78
C VAL A 2 -3.05 -1.87 2.82
N ASN A 3 -2.45 -2.54 3.81
CA ASN A 3 -1.54 -1.94 4.79
C ASN A 3 -0.19 -2.67 4.85
N SER A 4 0.80 -2.05 5.52
CA SER A 4 2.16 -2.60 5.63
C SER A 4 2.22 -4.01 6.22
N LYS A 5 1.34 -4.33 7.18
CA LYS A 5 1.31 -5.65 7.83
C LYS A 5 0.83 -6.73 6.86
N GLU A 6 -0.16 -6.43 6.03
CA GLU A 6 -0.64 -7.34 4.99
C GLU A 6 0.44 -7.61 3.95
N VAL A 7 1.16 -6.57 3.51
CA VAL A 7 2.29 -6.70 2.57
C VAL A 7 3.40 -7.59 3.14
N GLN A 8 3.74 -7.43 4.43
CA GLN A 8 4.72 -8.27 5.11
C GLN A 8 4.32 -9.75 5.09
N ILE A 9 3.06 -10.05 5.37
CA ILE A 9 2.55 -11.43 5.44
C ILE A 9 2.50 -12.04 4.03
N LEU A 10 1.94 -11.34 3.05
CA LEU A 10 1.77 -11.83 1.69
C LEU A 10 3.11 -12.07 0.99
N LEU A 11 4.03 -11.10 1.10
CA LEU A 11 5.33 -11.16 0.41
C LEU A 11 6.43 -11.80 1.27
N LYS A 12 6.16 -12.13 2.53
CA LYS A 12 7.13 -12.66 3.51
C LYS A 12 8.39 -11.79 3.62
N VAL A 13 8.20 -10.48 3.70
CA VAL A 13 9.30 -9.50 3.78
C VAL A 13 9.32 -8.77 5.12
N THR A 14 10.44 -8.13 5.42
CA THR A 14 10.58 -7.32 6.65
C THR A 14 9.67 -6.09 6.63
N PRO A 15 9.30 -5.53 7.80
CA PRO A 15 8.52 -4.30 7.87
C PRO A 15 9.14 -3.13 7.08
N ARG A 16 10.47 -3.02 7.10
CA ARG A 16 11.21 -2.00 6.34
C ARG A 16 10.98 -2.17 4.84
N THR A 17 11.14 -3.39 4.33
CA THR A 17 10.94 -3.71 2.92
C THR A 17 9.51 -3.46 2.48
N ALA A 18 8.52 -3.86 3.29
CA ALA A 18 7.10 -3.60 3.00
C ALA A 18 6.79 -2.10 2.90
N ASN A 19 7.32 -1.29 3.83
CA ASN A 19 7.17 0.16 3.78
C ASN A 19 7.86 0.78 2.56
N THR A 20 9.02 0.25 2.14
CA THR A 20 9.69 0.68 0.89
C THR A 20 8.83 0.39 -0.33
N PHE A 21 8.17 -0.77 -0.41
CA PHE A 21 7.28 -1.08 -1.53
C PHE A 21 6.07 -0.16 -1.57
N LEU A 22 5.42 0.08 -0.42
CA LEU A 22 4.30 1.01 -0.34
C LEU A 22 4.69 2.43 -0.75
N ALA A 23 5.87 2.91 -0.32
CA ALA A 23 6.40 4.20 -0.73
C ALA A 23 6.68 4.29 -2.23
N LEU A 24 7.27 3.25 -2.83
CA LEU A 24 7.51 3.19 -4.28
C LEU A 24 6.21 3.19 -5.08
N PHE A 25 5.17 2.53 -4.58
CA PHE A 25 3.87 2.45 -5.26
C PHE A 25 3.10 3.77 -5.16
N LEU A 26 3.19 4.47 -4.02
CA LEU A 26 2.72 5.85 -3.86
C LEU A 26 3.43 6.80 -4.83
N GLU A 27 4.76 6.77 -4.87
CA GLU A 27 5.56 7.64 -5.73
C GLU A 27 5.23 7.44 -7.21
N LYS A 28 4.93 6.20 -7.60
CA LYS A 28 4.53 5.84 -8.97
C LYS A 28 3.06 6.14 -9.29
N GLY A 29 2.27 6.64 -8.34
CA GLY A 29 0.84 6.86 -8.51
C GLY A 29 0.01 5.58 -8.62
N ILE A 30 0.60 4.42 -8.31
CA ILE A 30 -0.09 3.12 -8.37
C ILE A 30 -1.01 2.94 -7.14
N LEU A 31 -0.59 3.51 -6.01
CA LEU A 31 -1.35 3.54 -4.77
C LEU A 31 -1.70 4.98 -4.38
N GLU A 32 -2.88 5.15 -3.81
CA GLU A 32 -3.26 6.36 -3.09
C GLU A 32 -3.32 6.09 -1.58
N GLU A 33 -2.92 7.06 -0.77
CA GLU A 33 -3.05 7.00 0.69
C GLU A 33 -4.49 7.40 1.07
N ILE A 34 -5.29 6.43 1.54
CA ILE A 34 -6.70 6.65 1.91
C ILE A 34 -6.79 7.34 3.27
N SER A 35 -5.85 7.02 4.17
CA SER A 35 -5.53 7.64 5.47
C SER A 35 -5.12 6.58 6.50
N GLY A 36 -4.50 7.05 7.57
CA GLY A 36 -4.31 6.34 8.83
C GLY A 36 -3.26 7.08 9.65
N GLY A 37 -3.55 7.40 10.92
CA GLY A 37 -2.56 7.99 11.82
C GLY A 37 -1.23 7.20 11.80
N GLU A 38 -0.13 7.82 12.25
CA GLU A 38 1.29 7.41 12.01
C GLU A 38 1.60 5.89 12.03
N ARG A 39 0.81 5.07 12.72
CA ARG A 39 1.05 3.63 12.90
C ARG A 39 0.18 2.70 12.04
N ASN A 40 -0.84 3.18 11.32
CA ASN A 40 -1.82 2.34 10.62
C ASN A 40 -2.27 2.92 9.26
N LYS A 41 -1.32 3.41 8.45
CA LYS A 41 -1.60 3.89 7.10
C LYS A 41 -2.25 2.81 6.22
N MET A 42 -3.33 3.18 5.55
CA MET A 42 -4.02 2.35 4.56
C MET A 42 -3.90 2.94 3.16
N TYR A 43 -3.78 2.05 2.18
CA TYR A 43 -3.56 2.40 0.78
C TYR A 43 -4.61 1.74 -0.13
N SER A 44 -5.10 2.45 -1.16
CA SER A 44 -6.01 1.92 -2.21
C SER A 44 -5.31 1.92 -3.56
N PHE A 45 -5.74 1.02 -4.43
CA PHE A 45 -5.40 1.00 -5.85
C PHE A 45 -6.56 1.60 -6.66
N GLU A 46 -7.00 2.82 -6.32
CA GLU A 46 -8.25 3.40 -6.85
C GLU A 46 -8.29 3.41 -8.39
N GLU A 47 -7.20 3.85 -9.03
CA GLU A 47 -7.07 3.87 -10.49
C GLU A 47 -7.22 2.48 -11.15
N TYR A 48 -6.87 1.41 -10.43
CA TYR A 48 -7.00 0.04 -10.95
C TYR A 48 -8.40 -0.52 -10.75
N PHE A 49 -9.15 -0.05 -9.74
CA PHE A 49 -10.54 -0.46 -9.57
C PHE A 49 -11.43 0.07 -10.69
N GLU A 50 -11.14 1.26 -11.22
CA GLU A 50 -11.84 1.84 -12.37
C GLU A 50 -11.69 1.00 -13.66
N LEU A 51 -10.65 0.17 -13.78
CA LEU A 51 -10.50 -0.75 -14.93
C LEU A 51 -11.53 -1.89 -14.97
N PHE A 52 -12.19 -2.19 -13.85
CA PHE A 52 -13.17 -3.28 -13.73
C PHE A 52 -14.62 -2.78 -13.66
N ARG A 53 -14.83 -1.48 -13.92
CA ARG A 53 -16.14 -0.82 -13.87
C ARG A 53 -16.77 -0.71 -15.25
#